data_AF-A0A7Y4YF70-F1
#
_entry.id   AF-A0A7Y4YF70-F1
#
_cell.length_a   1.000
_cell.length_b   1.000
_cell.length_c   1.000
_cell.angle_alpha   90.00
_cell.angle_beta   90.00
_cell.angle_gamma   90.00
#
_symmetry.space_group_name_H-M   'P 1'
#
loop_
_entity.id
_entity.type
_entity.pdbx_description
1 polymer ?
#
loop_
_entity_poly.entity_id
_entity_poly.type
_entity_poly.pdbx_seq_one_letter_code
_entity_poly.pdbx_strand_id
1 'polypeptide(L)'
;MKTLTPFLLLLTLLSCKNSKDFKSDFEKHKFDPTVINNLPLYDTLRQIILNNYDSFNLSNTNISFTYIYNFDTSTQISGHSNSDIPEIIYPNTVQLFKGIGKENIFGFTISKDSTFEILVRNTHLTKYFLDVRERLYWYPAPGKIVKTEFPTKDTLITDKWQYQIYYDKRAEF
;
A
#
# COMPACT_ATOMS: atom_id res chain seq x y z
N MET A 1 -4.10 63.52 35.33
CA MET A 1 -4.58 62.52 34.34
C MET A 1 -3.47 61.50 34.12
N LYS A 2 -3.69 60.24 34.51
CA LYS A 2 -2.70 59.16 34.40
C LYS A 2 -2.95 58.41 33.10
N THR A 3 -1.95 58.36 32.22
CA THR A 3 -1.99 57.63 30.94
C THR A 3 -1.83 56.13 31.19
N LEU A 4 -2.86 55.36 30.80
CA LEU A 4 -2.85 53.90 30.80
C LEU A 4 -1.91 53.37 29.71
N THR A 5 -1.00 52.49 30.11
CA THR A 5 -0.12 51.68 29.27
C THR A 5 -0.94 50.67 28.45
N PRO A 6 -0.75 50.55 27.12
CA PRO A 6 -1.27 49.40 26.38
C PRO A 6 -0.21 48.30 26.39
N PHE A 7 -0.16 47.53 27.48
CA PHE A 7 0.63 46.30 27.56
C PHE A 7 -0.31 45.10 27.40
N LEU A 8 -0.96 44.97 26.25
CA LEU A 8 -1.90 43.86 26.02
C LEU A 8 -1.99 43.48 24.53
N LEU A 9 -0.85 43.13 23.91
CA LEU A 9 -0.84 42.60 22.55
C LEU A 9 0.40 41.72 22.30
N LEU A 10 0.61 40.71 23.15
CA LEU A 10 1.71 39.75 22.95
C LEU A 10 1.34 38.31 23.36
N LEU A 11 0.09 37.87 23.12
CA LEU A 11 -0.37 36.52 23.50
C LEU A 11 -1.07 35.72 22.39
N THR A 12 -1.02 36.15 21.12
CA THR A 12 -1.66 35.42 20.01
C THR A 12 -0.73 34.53 19.18
N LEU A 13 0.56 34.39 19.54
CA LEU A 13 1.52 33.59 18.76
C LEU A 13 1.69 32.12 19.20
N LEU A 14 0.92 31.63 20.18
CA LEU A 14 1.05 30.25 20.68
C LEU A 14 0.00 29.27 20.14
N SER A 15 -0.70 29.61 19.05
CA SER A 15 -1.68 28.70 18.44
C SER A 15 -1.31 28.34 17.00
N CYS A 16 -0.22 27.60 16.84
CA CYS A 16 -0.11 26.62 15.77
C CYS A 16 0.25 25.30 16.42
N LYS A 17 -0.78 24.45 16.60
CA LYS A 17 -0.62 23.04 16.94
C LYS A 17 0.44 22.45 16.02
N ASN A 18 1.57 22.06 16.60
CA ASN A 18 2.59 21.23 15.97
C ASN A 18 1.97 19.91 15.52
N SER A 19 1.35 19.87 14.34
CA SER A 19 1.26 18.61 13.62
C SER A 19 2.71 18.24 13.32
N LYS A 20 3.25 17.23 14.01
CA LYS A 20 4.61 16.75 13.76
C LYS A 20 4.69 16.40 12.27
N ASP A 21 5.39 17.23 11.49
CA ASP A 21 5.51 17.04 10.06
C ASP A 21 6.30 15.75 9.77
N PHE A 22 5.71 14.83 9.02
CA PHE A 22 6.34 13.56 8.63
C PHE A 22 7.16 13.68 7.34
N LYS A 23 7.19 14.87 6.72
CA LYS A 23 7.90 15.11 5.47
C LYS A 23 9.38 14.72 5.52
N SER A 24 10.08 15.00 6.62
CA SER A 24 11.49 14.61 6.74
C SER A 24 11.69 13.09 6.74
N ASP A 25 10.78 12.34 7.40
CA ASP A 25 10.85 10.87 7.42
C ASP A 25 10.45 10.29 6.06
N PHE A 26 9.46 10.89 5.39
CA PHE A 26 9.09 10.56 4.01
C PHE A 26 10.26 10.73 3.02
N GLU A 27 10.98 11.86 3.09
CA GLU A 27 12.12 12.14 2.22
C GLU A 27 13.24 11.11 2.41
N LYS A 28 13.49 10.70 3.66
CA LYS A 28 14.53 9.72 4.02
C LYS A 28 14.12 8.26 3.80
N HIS A 29 12.83 7.96 3.66
CA HIS A 29 12.35 6.60 3.43
C HIS A 29 12.92 6.05 2.12
N LYS A 30 13.62 4.91 2.19
CA LYS A 30 14.23 4.23 1.03
C LYS A 30 13.37 3.02 0.64
N PHE A 31 13.28 2.75 -0.65
CA PHE A 31 12.69 1.50 -1.14
C PHE A 31 13.49 0.30 -0.65
N ASP A 32 12.78 -0.75 -0.24
CA ASP A 32 13.38 -1.97 0.29
C ASP A 32 13.99 -2.80 -0.85
N PRO A 33 15.32 -3.03 -0.87
CA PRO A 33 15.95 -3.84 -1.90
C PRO A 33 15.49 -5.30 -1.89
N THR A 34 15.02 -5.82 -0.75
CA THR A 34 14.50 -7.19 -0.65
C THR A 34 13.22 -7.35 -1.48
N VAL A 35 12.34 -6.35 -1.42
CA VAL A 35 11.11 -6.31 -2.22
C VAL A 35 11.45 -6.24 -3.71
N ILE A 36 12.44 -5.42 -4.08
CA ILE A 36 12.89 -5.33 -5.47
C ILE A 36 13.52 -6.66 -5.94
N ASN A 37 14.34 -7.30 -5.12
CA ASN A 37 15.00 -8.56 -5.45
C ASN A 37 14.02 -9.74 -5.56
N ASN A 38 12.88 -9.66 -4.88
CA ASN A 38 11.81 -10.66 -4.96
C ASN A 38 10.89 -10.49 -6.19
N LEU A 39 11.16 -9.54 -7.09
CA LEU A 39 10.36 -9.30 -8.30
C LEU A 39 10.03 -10.55 -9.11
N PRO A 40 10.95 -11.51 -9.34
CA PRO A 40 10.61 -12.74 -10.07
C PRO A 40 9.51 -13.58 -9.40
N LEU A 41 9.46 -13.60 -8.06
CA LEU A 41 8.42 -14.32 -7.32
C LEU A 41 7.07 -13.60 -7.42
N TYR A 42 7.06 -12.27 -7.32
CA TYR A 42 5.86 -11.46 -7.54
C TYR A 42 5.33 -11.62 -8.97
N ASP A 43 6.20 -11.68 -9.98
CA ASP A 43 5.78 -11.90 -11.36
C ASP A 43 5.22 -13.31 -11.57
N THR A 44 5.82 -14.32 -10.93
CA THR A 44 5.28 -15.69 -10.95
C THR A 44 3.88 -15.73 -10.34
N LEU A 45 3.67 -15.06 -9.20
CA LEU A 45 2.35 -14.94 -8.58
C LEU A 45 1.37 -14.25 -9.53
N ARG A 46 1.73 -13.08 -10.08
CA ARG A 46 0.91 -12.36 -11.07
C ARG A 46 0.49 -13.25 -12.23
N GLN A 47 1.42 -14.02 -12.80
CA GLN A 47 1.12 -14.92 -13.92
C GLN A 47 0.09 -15.98 -13.54
N ILE A 48 0.24 -16.63 -12.38
CA ILE A 48 -0.74 -17.62 -11.89
C ILE A 48 -2.12 -16.98 -11.76
N ILE A 49 -2.21 -15.79 -11.15
CA ILE A 49 -3.48 -15.11 -10.94
C ILE A 49 -4.10 -14.69 -12.28
N LEU A 50 -3.35 -14.04 -13.17
CA LEU A 50 -3.88 -13.56 -14.45
C LEU A 50 -4.17 -14.69 -15.45
N ASN A 51 -3.47 -15.83 -15.39
CA ASN A 51 -3.80 -17.00 -16.21
C ASN A 51 -5.11 -17.67 -15.78
N ASN A 52 -5.59 -17.38 -14.56
CA ASN A 52 -6.85 -17.89 -14.01
C ASN A 52 -7.86 -16.76 -13.78
N TYR A 53 -7.69 -15.63 -14.48
CA TYR A 53 -8.46 -14.40 -14.26
C TYR A 53 -9.97 -14.60 -14.34
N ASP A 54 -10.44 -15.42 -15.28
CA ASP A 54 -11.87 -15.71 -15.47
C ASP A 54 -12.50 -16.48 -14.29
N SER A 55 -11.68 -17.08 -13.43
CA SER A 55 -12.16 -17.76 -12.21
C SER A 55 -12.45 -16.78 -11.06
N PHE A 56 -12.08 -15.50 -11.21
CA PHE A 56 -12.42 -14.47 -10.26
C PHE A 56 -13.73 -13.81 -10.66
N ASN A 57 -14.71 -13.76 -9.74
CA ASN A 57 -16.02 -13.17 -9.99
C ASN A 57 -15.96 -11.63 -9.99
N LEU A 58 -15.33 -11.07 -11.03
CA LEU A 58 -15.25 -9.64 -11.31
C LEU A 58 -16.43 -9.25 -12.19
N SER A 59 -17.22 -8.28 -11.73
CA SER A 59 -18.44 -7.85 -12.40
C SER A 59 -18.42 -6.35 -12.68
N ASN A 60 -19.52 -5.79 -13.20
CA ASN A 60 -19.62 -4.33 -13.33
C ASN A 60 -19.69 -3.61 -11.98
N THR A 61 -20.14 -4.29 -10.92
CA THR A 61 -20.21 -3.75 -9.56
C THR A 61 -19.00 -4.16 -8.71
N ASN A 62 -18.35 -5.27 -9.05
CA ASN A 62 -17.13 -5.75 -8.41
C ASN A 62 -15.93 -5.55 -9.32
N ILE A 63 -15.33 -4.36 -9.27
CA ILE A 63 -14.23 -3.97 -10.18
C ILE A 63 -12.87 -4.51 -9.76
N SER A 64 -12.75 -5.12 -8.58
CA SER A 64 -11.51 -5.73 -8.12
C SER A 64 -11.75 -6.88 -7.14
N PHE A 65 -10.76 -7.76 -7.03
CA PHE A 65 -10.75 -8.86 -6.09
C PHE A 65 -9.51 -8.72 -5.21
N THR A 66 -9.67 -8.78 -3.89
CA THR A 66 -8.56 -8.67 -2.93
C THR A 66 -8.44 -9.93 -2.11
N TYR A 67 -7.23 -10.50 -2.09
CA TYR A 67 -6.86 -11.63 -1.25
C TYR A 67 -5.89 -11.20 -0.16
N ILE A 68 -6.14 -11.63 1.08
CA ILE A 68 -5.26 -11.42 2.23
C ILE A 68 -4.88 -12.78 2.81
N TYR A 69 -3.59 -12.98 3.09
CA TYR A 69 -3.08 -14.18 3.73
C TYR A 69 -2.60 -13.87 5.14
N ASN A 70 -3.10 -14.64 6.12
CA ASN A 70 -2.62 -14.60 7.48
C ASN A 70 -1.51 -15.63 7.67
N PHE A 71 -0.28 -15.16 7.85
CA PHE A 71 0.87 -16.03 8.09
C PHE A 71 0.83 -16.74 9.44
N ASP A 72 0.21 -16.13 10.47
CA ASP A 72 0.17 -16.69 11.82
C ASP A 72 -0.77 -17.89 11.90
N THR A 73 -1.92 -17.81 11.24
CA THR A 73 -2.90 -18.91 11.17
C THR A 73 -2.73 -19.79 9.94
N SER A 74 -1.89 -19.38 8.98
CA SER A 74 -1.78 -20.00 7.65
C SER A 74 -3.11 -20.10 6.88
N THR A 75 -4.03 -19.16 7.11
CA THR A 75 -5.35 -19.12 6.47
C THR A 75 -5.53 -17.86 5.64
N GLN A 76 -6.45 -17.93 4.68
CA GLN A 76 -6.95 -16.71 4.04
C GLN A 76 -7.78 -15.88 5.03
N ILE A 77 -7.69 -14.56 4.91
CA ILE A 77 -8.66 -13.64 5.48
C ILE A 77 -9.45 -13.10 4.28
N SER A 78 -10.72 -13.47 4.17
CA SER A 78 -11.60 -12.83 3.20
C SER A 78 -11.68 -11.34 3.52
N GLY A 79 -11.16 -10.50 2.62
CA GLY A 79 -11.32 -9.05 2.69
C GLY A 79 -12.72 -8.62 2.27
N HIS A 80 -12.85 -7.39 1.75
CA HIS A 80 -14.11 -6.78 1.34
C HIS A 80 -14.87 -7.55 0.23
N SER A 81 -14.22 -8.48 -0.46
CA SER A 81 -14.83 -9.42 -1.39
C SER A 81 -14.95 -10.79 -0.73
N ASN A 82 -16.17 -11.24 -0.39
CA ASN A 82 -16.49 -12.55 0.20
C ASN A 82 -16.23 -13.75 -0.74
N SER A 83 -15.19 -13.69 -1.56
CA SER A 83 -14.83 -14.75 -2.50
C SER A 83 -13.44 -15.25 -2.17
N ASP A 84 -13.31 -16.57 -2.11
CA ASP A 84 -12.05 -17.27 -1.93
C ASP A 84 -11.28 -17.29 -3.25
N ILE A 85 -9.95 -17.44 -3.16
CA ILE A 85 -9.17 -17.69 -4.38
C ILE A 85 -9.56 -19.05 -4.97
N PRO A 86 -9.57 -19.22 -6.31
CA PRO A 86 -9.91 -20.50 -6.93
C PRO A 86 -9.08 -21.66 -6.36
N GLU A 87 -9.73 -22.76 -5.98
CA GLU A 87 -9.07 -23.90 -5.32
C GLU A 87 -7.88 -24.43 -6.11
N ILE A 88 -7.99 -24.45 -7.44
CA ILE A 88 -6.94 -24.92 -8.36
C ILE A 88 -5.63 -24.15 -8.24
N ILE A 89 -5.66 -22.86 -7.86
CA ILE A 89 -4.46 -22.03 -7.71
C ILE A 89 -4.07 -21.80 -6.25
N TYR A 90 -4.91 -22.19 -5.28
CA TYR A 90 -4.69 -21.91 -3.86
C TYR A 90 -3.34 -22.45 -3.36
N PRO A 91 -2.97 -23.72 -3.59
CA PRO A 91 -1.71 -24.26 -3.05
C PRO A 91 -0.47 -23.53 -3.56
N ASN A 92 -0.44 -23.22 -4.87
CA ASN A 92 0.69 -22.52 -5.49
C ASN A 92 0.79 -21.07 -4.99
N THR A 93 -0.35 -20.42 -4.80
CA THR A 93 -0.43 -19.07 -4.22
C THR A 93 0.16 -19.07 -2.81
N VAL A 94 -0.28 -19.99 -1.94
CA VAL A 94 0.24 -20.10 -0.57
C VAL A 94 1.74 -20.42 -0.54
N GLN A 95 2.22 -21.30 -1.43
CA GLN A 95 3.64 -21.62 -1.53
C GLN A 95 4.47 -20.38 -1.90
N LEU A 96 3.99 -19.56 -2.84
CA LEU A 96 4.66 -18.31 -3.21
C LEU A 96 4.67 -17.29 -2.07
N PHE A 97 3.56 -17.14 -1.34
CA PHE A 97 3.51 -16.28 -0.15
C PHE A 97 4.55 -16.69 0.88
N LYS A 98 4.69 -17.99 1.14
CA LYS A 98 5.73 -18.53 2.03
C LYS A 98 7.15 -18.29 1.50
N GLY A 99 7.37 -18.41 0.19
CA GLY A 99 8.66 -18.16 -0.45
C GLY A 99 9.07 -16.68 -0.44
N ILE A 100 8.12 -15.76 -0.61
CA ILE A 100 8.35 -14.30 -0.53
C ILE A 100 8.58 -13.85 0.93
N GLY A 101 7.83 -14.46 1.86
CA GLY A 101 7.95 -14.22 3.30
C GLY A 101 7.05 -13.11 3.82
N LYS A 102 6.61 -13.28 5.08
CA LYS A 102 5.59 -12.46 5.75
C LYS A 102 5.90 -10.96 5.85
N GLU A 103 7.18 -10.58 5.80
CA GLU A 103 7.61 -9.17 5.87
C GLU A 103 7.51 -8.45 4.52
N ASN A 104 7.26 -9.21 3.44
CA ASN A 104 7.35 -8.73 2.05
C ASN A 104 6.06 -8.96 1.25
N ILE A 105 5.09 -9.67 1.80
CA ILE A 105 3.75 -9.82 1.21
C ILE A 105 2.76 -10.18 2.31
N PHE A 106 1.54 -9.64 2.21
CA PHE A 106 0.39 -10.11 2.99
C PHE A 106 -0.88 -10.25 2.15
N GLY A 107 -0.84 -9.89 0.87
CA GLY A 107 -1.99 -10.04 -0.02
C GLY A 107 -1.74 -9.52 -1.42
N PHE A 108 -2.77 -9.60 -2.26
CA PHE A 108 -2.79 -9.00 -3.59
C PHE A 108 -4.20 -8.51 -3.95
N THR A 109 -4.27 -7.59 -4.90
CA THR A 109 -5.50 -7.14 -5.53
C THR A 109 -5.38 -7.28 -7.03
N ILE A 110 -6.43 -7.77 -7.69
CA ILE A 110 -6.57 -7.73 -9.14
C ILE A 110 -7.75 -6.87 -9.52
N SER A 111 -7.55 -5.98 -10.48
CA SER A 111 -8.59 -5.08 -10.97
C SER A 111 -9.14 -5.58 -12.30
N LYS A 112 -10.35 -5.11 -12.66
CA LYS A 112 -11.07 -5.45 -13.89
C LYS A 112 -10.25 -5.20 -15.17
N ASP A 113 -9.36 -4.23 -15.08
CA ASP A 113 -8.47 -3.82 -16.16
C ASP A 113 -7.14 -4.59 -16.16
N SER A 114 -7.05 -5.68 -15.41
CA SER A 114 -5.88 -6.53 -15.18
C SER A 114 -4.69 -5.86 -14.49
N THR A 115 -4.87 -4.67 -13.90
CA THR A 115 -3.88 -4.12 -12.98
C THR A 115 -3.74 -5.05 -11.78
N PHE A 116 -2.49 -5.33 -11.40
CA PHE A 116 -2.17 -6.28 -10.34
C PHE A 116 -1.38 -5.56 -9.24
N GLU A 117 -1.93 -5.51 -8.04
CA GLU A 117 -1.33 -4.88 -6.87
C GLU A 117 -0.87 -5.96 -5.88
N ILE A 118 0.39 -5.92 -5.47
CA ILE A 118 0.90 -6.67 -4.32
C ILE A 118 0.82 -5.78 -3.08
N LEU A 119 0.26 -6.33 -2.02
CA LEU A 119 0.24 -5.72 -0.71
C LEU A 119 1.50 -6.18 0.06
N VAL A 120 2.53 -5.33 0.08
CA VAL A 120 3.85 -5.68 0.65
C VAL A 120 3.81 -5.63 2.17
N ARG A 121 3.55 -4.44 2.74
CA ARG A 121 3.39 -4.23 4.18
C ARG A 121 2.61 -2.96 4.50
N ASN A 122 2.09 -2.92 5.73
CA ASN A 122 1.48 -1.75 6.35
C ASN A 122 2.16 -1.51 7.70
N THR A 123 2.69 -0.30 7.92
CA THR A 123 3.35 0.05 9.18
C THR A 123 2.67 1.26 9.80
N HIS A 124 2.20 1.11 11.04
CA HIS A 124 1.62 2.22 11.77
C HIS A 124 2.72 3.07 12.42
N LEU A 125 2.77 4.36 12.08
CA LEU A 125 3.67 5.32 12.71
C LEU A 125 2.93 6.10 13.80
N THR A 126 2.92 5.55 15.02
CA THR A 126 2.22 6.15 16.18
C THR A 126 2.61 7.60 16.44
N LYS A 127 3.88 7.98 16.20
CA LYS A 127 4.39 9.35 16.38
C LYS A 127 3.59 10.39 15.56
N TYR A 128 3.07 9.99 14.41
CA TYR A 128 2.37 10.86 13.45
C TYR A 128 0.90 10.47 13.25
N PHE A 129 0.43 9.42 13.93
CA PHE A 129 -0.91 8.87 13.78
C PHE A 129 -1.29 8.58 12.31
N LEU A 130 -0.37 7.96 11.57
CA LEU A 130 -0.55 7.61 10.15
C LEU A 130 -0.09 6.18 9.87
N ASP A 131 -0.52 5.65 8.74
CA ASP A 131 -0.04 4.38 8.20
C ASP A 131 0.85 4.61 7.00
N VAL A 132 1.99 3.91 6.97
CA VAL A 132 2.83 3.79 5.78
C VAL A 132 2.44 2.50 5.07
N ARG A 133 2.10 2.61 3.79
CA ARG A 133 1.68 1.48 2.97
C ARG A 133 2.62 1.30 1.80
N GLU A 134 3.14 0.09 1.68
CA GLU A 134 4.08 -0.29 0.63
C GLU A 134 3.38 -1.24 -0.35
N ARG A 135 3.43 -0.91 -1.65
CA ARG A 135 2.73 -1.63 -2.72
C ARG A 135 3.60 -1.80 -3.94
N LEU A 136 3.50 -2.95 -4.59
CA LEU A 136 3.99 -3.12 -5.96
C LEU A 136 2.78 -3.13 -6.89
N TYR A 137 2.82 -2.29 -7.92
CA TYR A 137 1.83 -2.26 -8.97
C TYR A 137 2.44 -2.81 -10.25
N TRP A 138 1.77 -3.77 -10.87
CA TRP A 138 2.00 -4.15 -12.24
C TRP A 138 0.88 -3.61 -13.12
N TYR A 139 1.27 -2.90 -14.17
CA TYR A 139 0.35 -2.35 -15.15
C TYR A 139 0.40 -3.12 -16.46
N PRO A 140 -0.76 -3.46 -17.06
CA PRO A 140 -0.80 -4.17 -18.35
C PRO A 140 -0.32 -3.31 -19.52
N ALA A 141 -0.40 -1.98 -19.38
CA ALA A 141 0.04 -1.02 -20.39
C ALA A 141 0.89 0.08 -19.72
N PRO A 142 2.04 0.47 -20.32
CA PRO A 142 2.94 1.48 -19.74
C PRO A 142 2.27 2.85 -19.50
N GLY A 143 1.29 3.22 -20.32
CA GLY A 143 0.58 4.51 -20.21
C GLY A 143 -0.30 4.66 -18.95
N LYS A 144 -0.41 3.63 -18.11
CA LYS A 144 -1.12 3.70 -16.82
C LYS A 144 -0.22 4.07 -15.64
N ILE A 145 1.09 4.06 -15.83
CA ILE A 145 2.04 4.46 -14.80
C ILE A 145 1.94 5.97 -14.65
N VAL A 146 1.55 6.41 -13.45
CA VAL A 146 1.50 7.82 -13.09
C VAL A 146 2.58 8.09 -12.06
N LYS A 147 3.37 9.15 -12.30
CA LYS A 147 4.30 9.65 -11.31
C LYS A 147 3.50 10.26 -10.15
N THR A 148 3.84 9.85 -8.94
CA THR A 148 3.20 10.31 -7.72
C THR A 148 3.99 11.45 -7.09
N GLU A 149 3.29 12.23 -6.26
CA GLU A 149 3.88 13.28 -5.45
C GLU A 149 3.53 13.04 -3.98
N PHE A 150 4.19 13.78 -3.09
CA PHE A 150 3.91 13.74 -1.66
C PHE A 150 2.39 13.77 -1.38
N PRO A 151 1.85 12.88 -0.52
CA PRO A 151 2.54 12.02 0.45
C PRO A 151 2.90 10.61 -0.07
N THR A 152 3.01 10.44 -1.38
CA THR A 152 3.42 9.18 -2.03
C THR A 152 4.79 9.32 -2.68
N LYS A 153 5.60 8.26 -2.58
CA LYS A 153 6.89 8.10 -3.24
C LYS A 153 6.80 6.89 -4.15
N ASP A 154 7.34 6.98 -5.36
CA ASP A 154 7.38 5.85 -6.27
C ASP A 154 8.74 5.70 -6.97
N THR A 155 8.98 4.48 -7.45
CA THR A 155 10.08 4.18 -8.35
C THR A 155 9.65 3.11 -9.36
N LEU A 156 10.10 3.26 -10.60
CA LEU A 156 9.96 2.21 -11.60
C LEU A 156 11.04 1.16 -11.40
N ILE A 157 10.61 -0.09 -11.27
CA ILE A 157 11.50 -1.24 -11.24
C ILE A 157 11.70 -1.78 -12.67
N THR A 158 10.62 -1.80 -13.46
CA THR A 158 10.62 -2.16 -14.89
C THR A 158 9.67 -1.24 -15.65
N ASP A 159 9.44 -1.49 -16.95
CA ASP A 159 8.44 -0.80 -17.77
C ASP A 159 6.99 -1.08 -17.35
N LYS A 160 6.77 -2.10 -16.51
CA LYS A 160 5.43 -2.49 -16.02
C LYS A 160 5.28 -2.51 -14.51
N TRP A 161 6.39 -2.64 -13.76
CA TRP A 161 6.38 -2.70 -12.30
C TRP A 161 6.78 -1.35 -11.69
N GLN A 162 5.91 -0.82 -10.83
CA GLN A 162 6.15 0.36 -10.02
C GLN A 162 6.04 0.00 -8.54
N TYR A 163 6.99 0.47 -7.74
CA TYR A 163 6.94 0.36 -6.28
C TYR A 163 6.50 1.69 -5.71
N GLN A 164 5.42 1.69 -4.93
CA GLN A 164 4.92 2.86 -4.24
C GLN A 164 4.97 2.70 -2.71
N ILE A 165 5.30 3.80 -2.04
CA ILE A 165 5.22 3.98 -0.60
C ILE A 165 4.37 5.23 -0.35
N TYR A 166 3.19 5.08 0.25
CA TYR A 166 2.33 6.22 0.57
C TYR A 166 2.01 6.31 2.05
N TYR A 167 1.96 7.55 2.54
CA TYR A 167 1.69 7.90 3.92
C TYR A 167 0.23 8.35 4.04
N ASP A 168 -0.59 7.54 4.69
CA ASP A 168 -2.02 7.74 4.84
C ASP A 168 -2.36 8.19 6.27
N LYS A 169 -2.82 9.43 6.43
CA LYS A 169 -3.24 9.94 7.74
C LYS A 169 -4.53 9.22 8.16
N ARG A 170 -4.56 8.71 9.39
CA ARG A 170 -5.82 8.20 9.94
C ARG A 170 -6.74 9.37 10.26
N ALA A 171 -8.03 9.19 10.04
CA ALA A 171 -9.03 10.12 10.58
C ALA A 171 -8.91 10.10 12.11
N GLU A 172 -8.74 11.27 12.72
CA GLU A 172 -8.94 11.44 14.16
C GLU A 172 -10.46 11.39 14.38
N PHE A 173 -10.94 10.37 15.08
CA PHE A 173 -12.33 10.24 15.52
C PHE A 173 -12.51 10.89 16.90
#